data_AF-A0AAE4P0K1-F1
#
_entry.id   AF-A0AAE4P0K1-F1
#
_cell.length_a   1.000
_cell.length_b   1.000
_cell.length_c   1.000
_cell.angle_alpha   90.00
_cell.angle_beta   90.00
_cell.angle_gamma   90.00
#
_symmetry.space_group_name_H-M   'P 1'
#
loop_
_entity.id
_entity.type
_entity.pdbx_description
1 polymer ?
#
loop_
_entity_poly.entity_id
_entity_poly.type
_entity_poly.pdbx_seq_one_letter_code
_entity_poly.pdbx_strand_id
1 'polypeptide(L)'
;MEKNGIKKLMLGVALVLGTAIFFIGCKSSNDSDNNPSGSIDPVVGTFKGTLEDGENPDIKYYNAVVTVSKVDDSRVKVTPKSGEAYSGYTTKTIKVANPVGASVVGGDEQGSISYLIDTKSLNVSTEKNSTQDKTYIFNGSKQ
;
A
#
# COMPACT_ATOMS: atom_id res chain seq x y z
N MET A 1 14.43 81.14 -3.63
CA MET A 1 13.68 81.91 -4.64
C MET A 1 12.94 80.93 -5.52
N GLU A 2 11.62 80.92 -5.40
CA GLU A 2 10.70 80.27 -6.34
C GLU A 2 10.88 80.81 -7.76
N LYS A 3 10.61 79.97 -8.77
CA LYS A 3 9.61 80.32 -9.79
C LYS A 3 9.08 79.10 -10.54
N ASN A 4 7.76 79.05 -10.55
CA ASN A 4 6.84 78.09 -11.16
C ASN A 4 7.00 77.96 -12.69
N GLY A 5 6.50 76.84 -13.23
CA GLY A 5 6.29 76.71 -14.68
C GLY A 5 5.67 75.40 -15.12
N ILE A 6 4.38 75.19 -14.80
CA ILE A 6 3.54 74.11 -15.34
C ILE A 6 3.30 74.33 -16.85
N LYS A 7 3.52 73.31 -17.69
CA LYS A 7 2.84 73.18 -18.98
C LYS A 7 2.37 71.74 -19.20
N LYS A 8 1.05 71.60 -19.36
CA LYS A 8 0.29 70.39 -19.72
C LYS A 8 0.53 70.00 -21.18
N LEU A 9 0.44 68.70 -21.50
CA LEU A 9 -0.23 68.11 -22.69
C LEU A 9 0.01 66.59 -22.65
N MET A 10 -0.95 65.77 -22.19
CA MET A 10 -2.04 65.11 -22.94
C MET A 10 -1.59 64.07 -23.99
N LEU A 11 -2.11 62.85 -23.77
CA LEU A 11 -2.53 61.82 -24.72
C LEU A 11 -1.47 61.14 -25.61
N GLY A 12 -1.20 59.87 -25.29
CA GLY A 12 -0.61 58.88 -26.19
C GLY A 12 -1.05 57.48 -25.78
N VAL A 13 -2.19 57.05 -26.30
CA VAL A 13 -2.76 55.71 -26.16
C VAL A 13 -2.05 54.74 -27.12
N ALA A 14 -1.85 53.52 -26.63
CA ALA A 14 -1.64 52.25 -27.35
C ALA A 14 -0.29 52.01 -28.06
N LEU A 15 0.44 51.02 -27.53
CA LEU A 15 0.73 49.78 -28.27
C LEU A 15 1.24 48.71 -27.30
N VAL A 16 0.31 47.89 -26.81
CA VAL A 16 0.57 46.52 -26.38
C VAL A 16 0.99 45.76 -27.62
N LEU A 17 2.16 45.10 -27.63
CA LEU A 17 2.46 43.92 -28.46
C LEU A 17 3.85 43.36 -28.10
N GLY A 18 3.90 42.09 -27.68
CA GLY A 18 5.02 41.20 -28.03
C GLY A 18 5.98 40.74 -26.93
N THR A 19 5.52 39.99 -25.93
CA THR A 19 6.34 38.93 -25.32
C THR A 19 5.61 37.60 -25.42
N ALA A 20 5.74 36.94 -26.57
CA ALA A 20 5.41 35.52 -26.70
C ALA A 20 6.59 34.70 -26.16
N ILE A 21 6.65 34.55 -24.84
CA ILE A 21 7.45 33.49 -24.24
C ILE A 21 6.53 32.27 -24.17
N PHE A 22 6.74 31.31 -25.06
CA PHE A 22 6.12 29.99 -24.97
C PHE A 22 6.67 29.26 -23.74
N PHE A 23 6.14 29.59 -22.57
CA PHE A 23 6.09 28.64 -21.47
C PHE A 23 4.83 27.81 -21.68
N ILE A 24 4.97 26.66 -22.34
CA ILE A 24 4.08 25.53 -22.04
C ILE A 24 4.52 25.04 -20.65
N GLY A 25 4.22 25.85 -19.64
CA GLY A 25 4.25 25.43 -18.25
C GLY A 25 3.13 24.42 -18.12
N CYS A 26 3.49 23.18 -17.80
CA CYS A 26 2.56 22.13 -17.39
C CYS A 26 1.48 22.74 -16.51
N LYS A 27 0.27 22.79 -17.05
CA LYS A 27 -0.91 23.24 -16.35
C LYS A 27 -1.10 22.32 -15.16
N SER A 28 -0.75 22.85 -13.99
CA SER A 28 -1.26 22.43 -12.69
C SER A 28 -2.73 22.06 -12.86
N SER A 29 -2.98 20.76 -12.82
CA SER A 29 -4.29 20.18 -12.73
C SER A 29 -4.21 19.26 -11.53
N ASN A 30 -4.67 19.83 -10.42
CA ASN A 30 -5.28 19.20 -9.25
C ASN A 30 -4.80 17.81 -8.88
N ASP A 31 -4.31 17.74 -7.64
CA ASP A 31 -4.37 16.59 -6.75
C ASP A 31 -5.49 15.63 -7.12
N SER A 32 -5.11 14.58 -7.82
CA SER A 32 -5.78 13.31 -7.73
C SER A 32 -4.66 12.29 -7.82
N ASP A 33 -4.17 11.87 -6.65
CA ASP A 33 -3.59 10.55 -6.44
C ASP A 33 -4.66 9.50 -6.77
N ASN A 34 -5.14 9.50 -8.00
CA ASN A 34 -6.04 8.50 -8.52
C ASN A 34 -5.16 7.36 -9.00
N ASN A 35 -4.40 6.79 -8.06
CA ASN A 35 -3.90 5.45 -8.25
C ASN A 35 -5.18 4.60 -8.29
N PRO A 36 -5.47 3.83 -9.35
CA PRO A 36 -6.63 2.94 -9.37
C PRO A 36 -6.36 1.77 -8.41
N SER A 37 -6.20 2.06 -7.12
CA SER A 37 -5.97 1.08 -6.09
C SER A 37 -7.31 0.45 -5.73
N GLY A 38 -7.41 -0.86 -5.91
CA GLY A 38 -8.55 -1.62 -5.43
C GLY A 38 -8.62 -1.63 -3.90
N SER A 39 -9.74 -2.10 -3.36
CA SER A 39 -9.85 -2.39 -1.93
C SER A 39 -8.93 -3.57 -1.53
N ILE A 40 -8.44 -3.56 -0.29
CA ILE A 40 -7.74 -4.71 0.32
C ILE A 40 -8.71 -5.73 0.92
N ASP A 41 -9.99 -5.41 1.06
CA ASP A 41 -11.01 -6.29 1.67
C ASP A 41 -11.07 -7.71 1.07
N PRO A 42 -10.76 -7.95 -0.24
CA PRO A 42 -10.74 -9.31 -0.78
C PRO A 42 -9.82 -10.29 -0.03
N VAL A 43 -8.73 -9.84 0.59
CA VAL A 43 -7.82 -10.73 1.35
C VAL A 43 -8.35 -11.09 2.74
N VAL A 44 -9.34 -10.37 3.27
CA VAL A 44 -9.89 -10.62 4.61
C VAL A 44 -10.68 -11.91 4.61
N GLY A 45 -10.35 -12.84 5.51
CA GLY A 45 -11.06 -14.11 5.68
C GLY A 45 -10.21 -15.22 6.28
N THR A 46 -10.72 -16.44 6.19
CA THR A 46 -10.05 -17.64 6.70
C THR A 46 -9.47 -18.45 5.55
N PHE A 47 -8.24 -18.92 5.73
CA PHE A 47 -7.48 -19.64 4.73
C PHE A 47 -7.05 -20.98 5.29
N LYS A 48 -7.08 -22.00 4.44
CA LYS A 48 -6.61 -23.35 4.76
C LYS A 48 -5.48 -23.74 3.81
N GLY A 49 -4.40 -24.30 4.35
CA GLY A 49 -3.21 -24.60 3.56
C GLY A 49 -2.12 -25.32 4.33
N THR A 50 -0.88 -25.04 3.96
CA THR A 50 0.33 -25.55 4.60
C THR A 50 1.06 -24.40 5.28
N LEU A 51 1.41 -24.58 6.55
CA LEU A 51 2.31 -23.70 7.29
C LEU A 51 3.65 -24.42 7.46
N GLU A 52 4.73 -23.79 7.01
CA GLU A 52 6.11 -24.27 7.11
C GLU A 52 6.87 -23.39 8.10
N ASP A 53 7.66 -24.00 8.98
CA ASP A 53 8.54 -23.27 9.89
C ASP A 53 9.60 -22.51 9.09
N GLY A 54 9.77 -21.22 9.38
CA GLY A 54 10.69 -20.35 8.62
C GLY A 54 12.17 -20.59 8.91
N GLU A 55 12.50 -21.31 9.99
CA GLU A 55 13.88 -21.68 10.36
C GLU A 55 14.20 -23.14 10.06
N ASN A 56 13.19 -24.00 9.98
CA ASN A 56 13.32 -25.41 9.66
C ASN A 56 12.26 -25.89 8.65
N PRO A 57 12.58 -25.93 7.34
CA PRO A 57 11.61 -26.27 6.30
C PRO A 57 11.11 -27.72 6.38
N ASP A 58 11.71 -28.60 7.18
CA ASP A 58 11.21 -29.96 7.40
C ASP A 58 9.97 -29.99 8.30
N ILE A 59 9.73 -28.93 9.08
CA ILE A 59 8.56 -28.81 9.95
C ILE A 59 7.40 -28.19 9.16
N LYS A 60 6.44 -29.04 8.77
CA LYS A 60 5.25 -28.64 8.02
C LYS A 60 3.96 -29.05 8.72
N TYR A 61 3.01 -28.12 8.77
CA TYR A 61 1.66 -28.33 9.27
C TYR A 61 0.69 -28.25 8.10
N TYR A 62 0.22 -29.41 7.64
CA TYR A 62 -0.81 -29.51 6.63
C TYR A 62 -2.19 -29.21 7.22
N ASN A 63 -3.11 -28.74 6.36
CA ASN A 63 -4.45 -28.30 6.79
C ASN A 63 -4.40 -27.18 7.85
N ALA A 64 -3.30 -26.43 7.92
CA ALA A 64 -3.17 -25.28 8.79
C ALA A 64 -4.17 -24.20 8.41
N VAL A 65 -4.71 -23.52 9.42
CA VAL A 65 -5.70 -22.48 9.27
C VAL A 65 -5.11 -21.15 9.74
N VAL A 66 -5.21 -20.15 8.88
CA VAL A 66 -4.78 -18.78 9.14
C VAL A 66 -5.96 -17.85 8.88
N THR A 67 -6.19 -16.90 9.78
CA THR A 67 -7.17 -15.84 9.59
C THR A 67 -6.45 -14.54 9.23
N VAL A 68 -6.88 -13.90 8.14
CA VAL A 68 -6.46 -12.54 7.78
C VAL A 68 -7.60 -11.59 8.11
N SER A 69 -7.32 -10.58 8.93
CA SER A 69 -8.29 -9.56 9.37
C SER A 69 -7.80 -8.17 8.99
N LYS A 70 -8.72 -7.25 8.69
CA LYS A 70 -8.39 -5.85 8.40
C LYS A 70 -8.02 -5.11 9.69
N VAL A 71 -6.93 -4.36 9.66
CA VAL A 71 -6.56 -3.43 10.75
C VAL A 71 -7.00 -2.02 10.38
N ASP A 72 -6.65 -1.60 9.16
CA ASP A 72 -7.09 -0.36 8.50
C ASP A 72 -7.04 -0.56 6.97
N ASP A 73 -7.14 0.51 6.18
CA ASP A 73 -7.16 0.44 4.71
C ASP A 73 -5.81 0.10 4.06
N SER A 74 -4.74 0.04 4.84
CA SER A 74 -3.36 -0.21 4.38
C SER A 74 -2.68 -1.37 5.11
N ARG A 75 -3.34 -2.01 6.07
CA ARG A 75 -2.74 -3.05 6.92
C ARG A 75 -3.71 -4.18 7.23
N VAL A 76 -3.17 -5.39 7.24
CA VAL A 76 -3.90 -6.60 7.65
C VAL A 76 -3.15 -7.32 8.77
N LYS A 77 -3.90 -8.06 9.59
CA LYS A 77 -3.38 -8.90 10.66
C LYS A 77 -3.58 -10.37 10.30
N VAL A 78 -2.48 -11.13 10.26
CA VAL A 78 -2.41 -12.55 9.95
C VAL A 78 -2.25 -13.34 11.23
N THR A 79 -3.21 -14.21 11.53
CA THR A 79 -3.31 -14.94 12.80
C THR A 79 -3.41 -16.45 12.55
N PRO A 80 -2.38 -17.24 12.91
CA PRO A 80 -2.49 -18.70 12.97
C PRO A 80 -3.59 -19.12 13.96
N LYS A 81 -4.34 -20.17 13.63
CA LYS A 81 -5.42 -20.68 14.48
C LYS A 81 -4.89 -21.18 15.83
N SER A 82 -5.54 -20.76 16.93
CA SER A 82 -5.24 -21.20 18.29
C SER A 82 -5.66 -22.64 18.55
N GLY A 83 -5.00 -23.32 19.49
CA GLY A 83 -5.32 -24.69 19.90
C GLY A 83 -4.79 -25.78 18.97
N GLU A 84 -4.04 -25.39 17.95
CA GLU A 84 -3.41 -26.28 16.97
C GLU A 84 -1.91 -26.44 17.27
N ALA A 85 -1.26 -27.43 16.67
CA ALA A 85 0.18 -27.67 16.87
C ALA A 85 1.07 -26.49 16.41
N TYR A 86 0.55 -25.66 15.49
CA TYR A 86 1.18 -24.43 15.00
C TYR A 86 0.68 -23.16 15.73
N SER A 87 -0.02 -23.30 16.86
CA SER A 87 -0.51 -22.13 17.62
C SER A 87 0.59 -21.28 18.24
N GLY A 88 1.83 -21.78 18.29
CA GLY A 88 2.99 -21.06 18.80
C GLY A 88 3.59 -20.04 17.83
N TYR A 89 3.12 -19.92 16.59
CA TYR A 89 3.58 -18.89 15.66
C TYR A 89 2.93 -17.54 15.95
N THR A 90 3.74 -16.49 15.88
CA THR A 90 3.31 -15.14 16.26
C THR A 90 2.37 -14.54 15.21
N THR A 91 1.33 -13.85 15.67
CA THR A 91 0.47 -13.02 14.81
C THR A 91 1.27 -11.83 14.26
N LYS A 92 1.08 -11.50 12.97
CA LYS A 92 1.78 -10.39 12.31
C LYS A 92 0.82 -9.37 11.72
N THR A 93 1.17 -8.10 11.79
CA THR A 93 0.45 -7.02 11.09
C THR A 93 1.33 -6.51 9.96
N ILE A 94 0.84 -6.62 8.73
CA ILE A 94 1.62 -6.38 7.51
C ILE A 94 0.94 -5.29 6.68
N LYS A 95 1.73 -4.34 6.19
CA LYS A 95 1.30 -3.34 5.21
C LYS A 95 0.97 -3.97 3.86
N VAL A 96 -0.13 -3.55 3.26
CA VAL A 96 -0.64 -4.07 2.00
C VAL A 96 -1.26 -2.98 1.14
N ALA A 97 -1.28 -3.24 -0.16
CA ALA A 97 -2.02 -2.46 -1.13
C ALA A 97 -2.63 -3.39 -2.18
N ASN A 98 -3.62 -2.89 -2.89
CA ASN A 98 -4.14 -3.53 -4.09
C ASN A 98 -3.93 -2.57 -5.27
N PRO A 99 -2.75 -2.57 -5.92
CA PRO A 99 -2.36 -1.50 -6.83
C PRO A 99 -3.14 -1.50 -8.15
N VAL A 100 -3.66 -2.65 -8.58
CA VAL A 100 -4.27 -2.83 -9.91
C VAL A 100 -5.59 -3.60 -9.91
N GLY A 101 -6.17 -3.87 -8.73
CA GLY A 101 -7.43 -4.60 -8.58
C GLY A 101 -7.33 -6.13 -8.66
N ALA A 102 -6.19 -6.70 -9.07
CA ALA A 102 -6.02 -8.14 -9.30
C ALA A 102 -5.47 -8.91 -8.09
N SER A 103 -4.76 -8.24 -7.20
CA SER A 103 -4.09 -8.86 -6.06
C SER A 103 -3.95 -7.89 -4.89
N VAL A 104 -3.91 -8.44 -3.68
CA VAL A 104 -3.50 -7.71 -2.49
C VAL A 104 -2.08 -8.15 -2.15
N VAL A 105 -1.13 -7.23 -2.25
CA VAL A 105 0.30 -7.50 -2.06
C VAL A 105 0.91 -6.47 -1.11
N GLY A 106 1.95 -6.87 -0.40
CA GLY A 106 2.73 -5.93 0.38
C GLY A 106 3.73 -6.61 1.30
N GLY A 107 4.47 -5.78 2.02
CA GLY A 107 5.43 -6.23 3.02
C GLY A 107 6.03 -5.06 3.78
N ASP A 108 6.56 -5.39 4.95
CA ASP A 108 7.25 -4.50 5.87
C ASP A 108 8.18 -5.33 6.77
N GLU A 109 8.67 -4.74 7.86
CA GLU A 109 9.54 -5.42 8.81
C GLU A 109 8.93 -6.69 9.44
N GLN A 110 7.60 -6.87 9.39
CA GLN A 110 6.92 -8.04 9.97
C GLN A 110 6.79 -9.21 9.00
N GLY A 111 7.02 -8.99 7.70
CA GLY A 111 6.85 -10.00 6.67
C GLY A 111 6.25 -9.48 5.37
N SER A 112 5.76 -10.40 4.56
CA SER A 112 5.13 -10.12 3.28
C SER A 112 3.88 -10.98 3.07
N ILE A 113 3.00 -10.48 2.20
CA ILE A 113 1.76 -11.14 1.83
C ILE A 113 1.51 -10.95 0.34
N SER A 114 1.04 -12.02 -0.30
CA SER A 114 0.56 -12.00 -1.67
C SER A 114 -0.74 -12.79 -1.75
N TYR A 115 -1.81 -12.12 -2.15
CA TYR A 115 -3.12 -12.72 -2.35
C TYR A 115 -3.60 -12.46 -3.77
N LEU A 116 -3.86 -13.53 -4.51
CA LEU A 116 -4.46 -13.46 -5.84
C LEU A 116 -5.97 -13.53 -5.71
N ILE A 117 -6.69 -12.52 -6.22
CA ILE A 117 -8.15 -12.42 -6.06
C ILE A 117 -8.88 -13.51 -6.84
N ASP A 118 -8.41 -13.80 -8.07
CA ASP A 118 -9.00 -14.80 -8.97
C ASP A 118 -8.93 -16.22 -8.38
N THR A 119 -7.72 -16.68 -8.06
CA THR A 119 -7.49 -18.04 -7.54
C THR A 119 -7.78 -18.16 -6.04
N LYS A 120 -8.02 -17.04 -5.36
CA LYS A 120 -8.16 -16.94 -3.90
C LYS A 120 -6.98 -17.54 -3.14
N SER A 121 -5.79 -17.54 -3.75
CA SER A 121 -4.57 -18.09 -3.19
C SER A 121 -3.86 -17.06 -2.34
N LEU A 122 -3.37 -17.48 -1.17
CA LEU A 122 -2.64 -16.68 -0.20
C LEU A 122 -1.26 -17.27 0.02
N ASN A 123 -0.23 -16.43 -0.11
CA ASN A 123 1.11 -16.67 0.39
C ASN A 123 1.42 -15.62 1.47
N VAL A 124 1.98 -16.05 2.60
CA VAL A 124 2.50 -15.18 3.66
C VAL A 124 3.88 -15.67 4.03
N SER A 125 4.84 -14.75 4.16
CA SER A 125 6.12 -15.00 4.83
C SER A 125 6.23 -14.03 6.00
N THR A 126 6.74 -14.49 7.14
CA THR A 126 6.86 -13.66 8.34
C THR A 126 8.31 -13.49 8.75
N GLU A 127 8.61 -12.34 9.34
CA GLU A 127 9.94 -11.96 9.82
C GLU A 127 9.96 -11.82 11.34
N LYS A 128 11.14 -11.96 11.96
CA LYS A 128 11.30 -11.81 13.41
C LYS A 128 11.30 -10.33 13.81
N ASN A 129 10.45 -9.97 14.76
CA ASN A 129 10.44 -8.65 15.42
C ASN A 129 10.80 -8.73 16.90
N SER A 130 10.93 -9.95 17.43
CA SER A 130 11.35 -10.25 18.80
C SER A 130 12.15 -11.55 18.82
N THR A 131 12.94 -11.78 19.88
CA THR A 131 13.69 -13.04 20.06
C THR A 131 12.79 -14.25 20.31
N GLN A 132 11.52 -14.03 20.65
CA GLN A 132 10.53 -15.08 20.92
C GLN A 132 9.68 -15.40 19.68
N ASP A 133 9.82 -14.60 18.63
CA ASP A 133 9.06 -14.80 17.40
C ASP A 133 9.54 -16.05 16.67
N LYS A 134 8.59 -16.91 16.33
CA LYS A 134 8.78 -17.95 15.33
C LYS A 134 8.30 -17.44 13.98
N THR A 135 9.15 -17.55 12.97
CA THR A 135 8.79 -17.23 11.59
C THR A 135 8.16 -18.42 10.91
N TYR A 136 7.30 -18.16 9.93
CA TYR A 136 6.65 -19.17 9.12
C TYR A 136 6.37 -18.66 7.71
N ILE A 137 6.25 -19.62 6.81
CA ILE A 137 5.71 -19.45 5.47
C ILE A 137 4.36 -20.16 5.41
N PHE A 138 3.31 -19.47 4.99
CA PHE A 138 1.99 -20.04 4.77
C PHE A 138 1.63 -20.00 3.29
N ASN A 139 1.18 -21.12 2.76
CA ASN A 139 0.61 -21.25 1.42
C ASN A 139 -0.77 -21.91 1.52
N GLY A 140 -1.82 -21.22 1.08
CA GLY A 140 -3.17 -21.76 1.15
C GLY A 140 -4.17 -21.04 0.27
N SER A 141 -5.44 -21.42 0.40
CA SER A 141 -6.55 -20.76 -0.30
C SER A 141 -7.66 -20.40 0.66
N LYS A 142 -8.44 -19.39 0.29
CA LYS A 142 -9.60 -18.92 1.07
C LYS A 142 -10.67 -20.01 1.13
N GLN A 143 -11.28 -20.19 2.31
CA GLN A 143 -12.40 -21.12 2.54
C GLN A 143 -13.74 -20.58 2.04
#